data_AF-A0A3D9ZA10-F1
#
_entry.id   AF-A0A3D9ZA10-F1
#
_cell.length_a   1.000
_cell.length_b   1.000
_cell.length_c   1.000
_cell.angle_alpha   90.00
_cell.angle_beta   90.00
_cell.angle_gamma   90.00
#
_symmetry.space_group_name_H-M   'P 1'
#
loop_
_entity.id
_entity.type
_entity.pdbx_description
1 polymer ?
#
loop_
_entity_poly.entity_id
_entity_poly.type
_entity_poly.pdbx_seq_one_letter_code
_entity_poly.pdbx_strand_id
1 'polypeptide(L)'
;MSSLAEQIQEAHGLRRWRQATTVEADVTYGGPFWELKGISELATTDHVVADVHRQHIRLTQPSGRVIEFDKDSDVVTVTGPDGSVERLEQPRASFAGFTFESRWNLLQGAYFQAYATWIYLIEVFAFTYPGVEATEIEPWVEDGESWRVLRVTFPRTIDTHSGTQLYYFNAAGDLVRLDYEPEVNGGAPTAHYQPERATVDGAVITTKHEIFIRGEDRAPDRSFMPISVDVAGITLR
;
A
#
# COMPACT_ATOMS: atom_id res chain seq x y z
N MET A 1 -18.89 -8.78 22.77
CA MET A 1 -17.82 -7.76 22.72
C MET A 1 -17.32 -7.75 21.30
N SER A 2 -17.13 -6.58 20.69
CA SER A 2 -16.58 -6.49 19.33
C SER A 2 -15.11 -6.89 19.32
N SER A 3 -14.67 -7.52 18.24
CA SER A 3 -13.25 -7.83 18.02
C SER A 3 -12.42 -6.56 17.86
N LEU A 4 -11.10 -6.65 18.01
CA LEU A 4 -10.20 -5.52 17.73
C LEU A 4 -10.37 -5.00 16.30
N ALA A 5 -10.48 -5.90 15.33
CA ALA A 5 -10.69 -5.54 13.94
C ALA A 5 -11.96 -4.70 13.74
N GLU A 6 -13.08 -5.09 14.37
CA GLU A 6 -14.33 -4.32 14.32
C GLU A 6 -14.18 -2.94 14.98
N GLN A 7 -13.47 -2.85 16.11
CA GLN A 7 -13.22 -1.57 16.79
C GLN A 7 -12.40 -0.62 15.92
N ILE A 8 -11.34 -1.12 15.30
CA ILE A 8 -10.47 -0.36 14.40
C ILE A 8 -11.24 0.07 13.16
N GLN A 9 -12.02 -0.82 12.54
CA GLN A 9 -12.82 -0.48 11.36
C GLN A 9 -13.78 0.68 11.65
N GLU A 10 -14.50 0.63 12.77
CA GLU A 10 -15.39 1.74 13.17
C GLU A 10 -14.61 3.04 13.43
N ALA A 11 -13.48 2.97 14.13
CA ALA A 11 -12.63 4.13 14.39
C ALA A 11 -12.05 4.75 13.11
N HIS A 12 -11.81 3.95 12.08
CA HIS A 12 -11.30 4.39 10.77
C HIS A 12 -12.39 4.75 9.77
N GLY A 13 -13.64 4.85 10.22
CA GLY A 13 -14.73 5.40 9.41
C GLY A 13 -15.44 4.40 8.52
N LEU A 14 -15.59 3.15 8.97
CA LEU A 14 -16.24 2.06 8.21
C LEU A 14 -17.53 2.48 7.49
N ARG A 15 -18.38 3.26 8.16
CA ARG A 15 -19.63 3.77 7.56
C ARG A 15 -19.38 4.64 6.33
N ARG A 16 -18.38 5.54 6.37
CA ARG A 16 -18.05 6.41 5.22
C ARG A 16 -17.44 5.59 4.10
N TRP A 17 -16.55 4.65 4.42
CA TRP A 17 -15.92 3.76 3.44
C TRP A 17 -16.94 2.92 2.66
N ARG A 18 -17.95 2.36 3.34
CA ARG A 18 -19.04 1.61 2.69
C ARG A 18 -19.89 2.45 1.73
N GLN A 19 -19.86 3.77 1.84
CA GLN A 19 -20.62 4.69 0.99
C GLN A 19 -19.76 5.26 -0.14
N ALA A 20 -18.44 5.22 0.00
CA ALA A 20 -17.51 5.70 -1.00
C ALA A 20 -17.36 4.68 -2.12
N THR A 21 -17.26 5.19 -3.34
CA THR A 21 -17.01 4.43 -4.56
C THR A 21 -15.57 4.59 -5.01
N THR A 22 -15.00 5.80 -4.86
CA THR A 22 -13.63 6.11 -5.26
C THR A 22 -12.92 6.99 -4.25
N VAL A 23 -11.61 6.78 -4.11
CA VAL A 23 -10.65 7.70 -3.50
C VAL A 23 -9.86 8.39 -4.59
N GLU A 24 -9.79 9.71 -4.54
CA GLU A 24 -8.98 10.54 -5.41
C GLU A 24 -7.94 11.28 -4.57
N ALA A 25 -6.68 11.30 -4.98
CA ALA A 25 -5.60 11.96 -4.25
C ALA A 25 -4.41 12.27 -5.16
N ASP A 26 -3.56 13.20 -4.73
CA ASP A 26 -2.22 13.39 -5.31
C ASP A 26 -1.22 12.62 -4.44
N VAL A 27 -0.48 11.69 -5.04
CA VAL A 27 0.44 10.78 -4.34
C VAL A 27 1.86 11.01 -4.83
N THR A 28 2.75 11.41 -3.93
CA THR A 28 4.16 11.68 -4.22
C THR A 28 5.02 10.52 -3.76
N TYR A 29 5.81 9.96 -4.67
CA TYR A 29 6.71 8.85 -4.39
C TYR A 29 8.16 9.33 -4.30
N GLY A 30 8.84 8.93 -3.23
CA GLY A 30 10.23 9.29 -2.96
C GLY A 30 11.07 8.12 -2.48
N GLY A 31 12.30 8.44 -2.09
CA GLY A 31 13.31 7.48 -1.64
C GLY A 31 14.17 6.90 -2.77
N PRO A 32 15.34 6.33 -2.45
CA PRO A 32 16.32 5.83 -3.42
C PRO A 32 15.90 4.52 -4.11
N PHE A 33 14.82 3.85 -3.65
CA PHE A 33 14.36 2.58 -4.20
C PHE A 33 14.13 2.61 -5.72
N TRP A 34 13.51 3.67 -6.23
CA TRP A 34 13.16 3.79 -7.65
C TRP A 34 14.39 3.79 -8.56
N GLU A 35 15.45 4.49 -8.16
CA GLU A 35 16.72 4.50 -8.86
C GLU A 35 17.43 3.14 -8.77
N LEU A 36 17.44 2.52 -7.59
CA LEU A 36 18.01 1.18 -7.39
C LEU A 36 17.35 0.13 -8.29
N LYS A 37 16.03 0.26 -8.52
CA LYS A 37 15.26 -0.60 -9.43
C LYS A 37 15.41 -0.27 -10.90
N GLY A 38 16.03 0.87 -11.24
CA GLY A 38 16.22 1.33 -12.63
C GLY A 38 14.96 1.93 -13.26
N ILE A 39 14.05 2.46 -12.43
CA ILE A 39 12.74 3.00 -12.81
C ILE A 39 12.51 4.36 -12.11
N SER A 40 13.54 5.20 -12.05
CA SER A 40 13.50 6.49 -11.36
C SER A 40 12.45 7.44 -11.94
N GLU A 41 12.04 7.22 -13.19
CA GLU A 41 10.96 7.97 -13.85
C GLU A 41 9.57 7.74 -13.23
N LEU A 42 9.40 6.74 -12.36
CA LEU A 42 8.16 6.52 -11.62
C LEU A 42 8.10 7.31 -10.29
N ALA A 43 9.23 7.83 -9.80
CA ALA A 43 9.29 8.66 -8.61
C ALA A 43 8.82 10.09 -8.91
N THR A 44 7.50 10.28 -8.97
CA THR A 44 6.86 11.58 -9.26
C THR A 44 5.64 11.81 -8.36
N THR A 45 4.89 12.87 -8.62
CA THR A 45 3.59 13.13 -7.97
C THR A 45 2.49 12.76 -8.95
N ASP A 46 1.83 11.63 -8.73
CA ASP A 46 0.74 11.14 -9.56
C ASP A 46 -0.61 11.63 -9.04
N HIS A 47 -1.50 11.98 -9.96
CA HIS A 47 -2.91 12.10 -9.64
C HIS A 47 -3.58 10.72 -9.72
N VAL A 48 -4.13 10.27 -8.60
CA VAL A 48 -4.59 8.89 -8.41
C VAL A 48 -6.10 8.85 -8.24
N VAL A 49 -6.74 7.89 -8.90
CA VAL A 49 -8.15 7.50 -8.68
C VAL A 49 -8.19 5.99 -8.41
N ALA A 50 -8.62 5.60 -7.22
CA ALA A 50 -8.71 4.22 -6.76
C ALA A 50 -10.17 3.83 -6.48
N ASP A 51 -10.60 2.67 -6.95
CA ASP A 51 -11.90 2.07 -6.62
C ASP A 51 -11.89 1.49 -5.19
N VAL A 52 -12.92 1.78 -4.41
CA VAL A 52 -13.03 1.42 -2.98
C VAL A 52 -13.52 -0.01 -2.75
N HIS A 53 -14.06 -0.68 -3.76
CA HIS A 53 -14.67 -2.01 -3.64
C HIS A 53 -14.03 -3.07 -4.53
N ARG A 54 -13.12 -2.64 -5.41
CA ARG A 54 -12.35 -3.48 -6.33
C ARG A 54 -10.92 -3.01 -6.37
N GLN A 55 -9.96 -3.92 -6.52
CA GLN A 55 -8.57 -3.55 -6.74
C GLN A 55 -8.38 -3.06 -8.19
N HIS A 56 -8.82 -1.82 -8.42
CA HIS A 56 -8.69 -1.07 -9.65
C HIS A 56 -8.22 0.34 -9.33
N ILE A 57 -7.21 0.80 -10.06
CA ILE A 57 -6.57 2.10 -9.81
C ILE A 57 -6.00 2.66 -11.09
N ARG A 58 -6.10 3.99 -11.21
CA ARG A 58 -5.50 4.78 -12.29
C ARG A 58 -4.60 5.85 -11.69
N LEU A 59 -3.37 5.94 -12.18
CA LEU A 59 -2.38 6.94 -11.80
C LEU A 59 -2.03 7.76 -13.04
N THR A 60 -2.19 9.07 -12.97
CA THR A 60 -1.90 10.00 -14.06
C THR A 60 -0.70 10.85 -13.67
N GLN A 61 0.40 10.67 -14.38
CA GLN A 61 1.66 11.36 -14.10
C GLN A 61 1.68 12.74 -14.75
N PRO A 62 2.47 13.70 -14.23
CA PRO A 62 2.62 15.03 -14.84
C PRO A 62 3.17 14.99 -16.27
N SER A 63 3.90 13.93 -16.62
CA SER A 63 4.39 13.69 -17.98
C SER A 63 3.29 13.41 -19.00
N GLY A 64 2.06 13.14 -18.56
CA GLY A 64 0.96 12.64 -19.38
C GLY A 64 0.90 11.12 -19.48
N ARG A 65 1.86 10.39 -18.89
CA ARG A 65 1.78 8.93 -18.76
C ARG A 65 0.61 8.54 -17.85
N VAL A 66 -0.10 7.49 -18.21
CA VAL A 66 -1.15 6.89 -17.38
C VAL A 66 -0.80 5.44 -17.07
N ILE A 67 -0.84 5.08 -15.79
CA ILE A 67 -0.75 3.70 -15.31
C ILE A 67 -2.14 3.28 -14.86
N GLU A 68 -2.58 2.11 -15.28
CA GLU A 68 -3.85 1.53 -14.85
C GLU A 68 -3.66 0.06 -14.49
N PHE A 69 -4.10 -0.34 -13.30
CA PHE A 69 -4.06 -1.73 -12.86
C PHE A 69 -5.46 -2.18 -12.48
N ASP A 70 -5.85 -3.36 -12.96
CA ASP A 70 -7.12 -4.01 -12.67
C ASP A 70 -6.86 -5.47 -12.29
N LYS A 71 -7.13 -5.82 -11.04
CA LYS A 71 -6.89 -7.16 -10.51
C LYS A 71 -7.79 -8.24 -11.10
N ASP A 72 -9.03 -7.95 -11.48
CA ASP A 72 -9.91 -9.00 -12.00
C ASP A 72 -9.49 -9.43 -13.40
N SER A 73 -9.00 -8.48 -14.19
CA SER A 73 -8.37 -8.78 -15.48
C SER A 73 -6.92 -9.27 -15.32
N ASP A 74 -6.32 -8.99 -14.16
CA ASP A 74 -4.92 -9.24 -13.81
C ASP A 74 -3.94 -8.60 -14.80
N VAL A 75 -4.19 -7.34 -15.15
CA VAL A 75 -3.41 -6.58 -16.14
C VAL A 75 -3.01 -5.22 -15.60
N VAL A 76 -1.74 -4.87 -15.77
CA VAL A 76 -1.28 -3.47 -15.74
C VAL A 76 -1.12 -2.94 -17.15
N THR A 77 -1.59 -1.73 -17.38
CA THR A 77 -1.47 -1.00 -18.64
C THR A 77 -0.72 0.30 -18.40
N VAL A 78 0.24 0.62 -19.26
CA VAL A 78 0.92 1.91 -19.29
C VAL A 78 0.63 2.57 -20.63
N THR A 79 0.01 3.74 -20.59
CA THR A 79 -0.21 4.59 -21.75
C THR A 79 0.78 5.74 -21.74
N GLY A 80 1.62 5.84 -22.78
CA GLY A 80 2.56 6.92 -22.95
C GLY A 80 1.88 8.24 -23.34
N PRO A 81 2.56 9.39 -23.17
CA PRO A 81 2.02 10.70 -23.54
C PRO A 81 1.77 10.86 -25.04
N ASP A 82 2.37 10.02 -25.88
CA ASP A 82 2.15 9.94 -27.33
C ASP A 82 0.97 9.02 -27.71
N GLY A 83 0.31 8.41 -26.72
CA GLY A 83 -0.78 7.45 -26.91
C GLY A 83 -0.32 6.01 -27.17
N SER A 84 0.99 5.71 -27.10
CA SER A 84 1.47 4.33 -27.10
C SER A 84 0.91 3.57 -25.90
N VAL A 85 0.61 2.28 -26.07
CA VAL A 85 0.03 1.45 -25.01
C VAL A 85 0.83 0.17 -24.88
N GLU A 86 1.34 -0.08 -23.67
CA GLU A 86 2.00 -1.32 -23.27
C GLU A 86 1.20 -1.99 -22.16
N ARG A 87 1.21 -3.33 -22.12
CA ARG A 87 0.44 -4.12 -21.16
C ARG A 87 1.28 -5.27 -20.63
N LEU A 88 1.08 -5.62 -19.36
CA LEU A 88 1.62 -6.82 -18.75
C LEU A 88 0.48 -7.58 -18.08
N GLU A 89 0.19 -8.77 -18.62
CA GLU A 89 -0.74 -9.73 -18.04
C GLU A 89 -0.04 -10.52 -16.94
N GLN A 90 -0.79 -10.87 -15.89
CA GLN A 90 -0.30 -11.60 -14.72
C GLN A 90 0.98 -10.98 -14.12
N PRO A 91 0.98 -9.67 -13.83
CA PRO A 91 2.21 -8.93 -13.54
C PRO A 91 2.96 -9.48 -12.33
N ARG A 92 2.26 -9.98 -11.29
CA ARG A 92 2.89 -10.62 -10.12
C ARG A 92 3.77 -11.82 -10.50
N ALA A 93 3.37 -12.62 -11.49
CA ALA A 93 4.13 -13.79 -11.93
C ALA A 93 5.47 -13.41 -12.60
N SER A 94 5.57 -12.20 -13.16
CA SER A 94 6.80 -11.71 -13.80
C SER A 94 7.99 -11.50 -12.84
N PHE A 95 7.73 -11.49 -11.53
CA PHE A 95 8.74 -11.33 -10.48
C PHE A 95 9.32 -12.67 -9.98
N ALA A 96 8.93 -13.80 -10.58
CA ALA A 96 9.43 -15.10 -10.15
C ALA A 96 10.97 -15.15 -10.17
N GLY A 97 11.57 -15.43 -9.00
CA GLY A 97 13.03 -15.48 -8.83
C GLY A 97 13.71 -14.12 -8.63
N PHE A 98 12.97 -13.03 -8.51
CA PHE A 98 13.55 -11.70 -8.27
C PHE A 98 14.00 -11.56 -6.81
N THR A 99 15.12 -10.85 -6.64
CA THR A 99 15.71 -10.49 -5.35
C THR A 99 15.58 -8.98 -5.11
N PHE A 100 16.05 -8.52 -3.95
CA PHE A 100 16.11 -7.10 -3.64
C PHE A 100 16.98 -6.30 -4.63
N GLU A 101 18.02 -6.90 -5.21
CA GLU A 101 18.94 -6.26 -6.17
C GLU A 101 18.43 -6.32 -7.63
N SER A 102 17.39 -7.11 -7.89
CA SER A 102 16.86 -7.27 -9.25
C SER A 102 16.25 -5.95 -9.73
N ARG A 103 16.68 -5.52 -10.93
CA ARG A 103 16.10 -4.37 -11.63
C ARG A 103 14.76 -4.73 -12.25
N TRP A 104 13.90 -3.72 -12.40
CA TRP A 104 12.56 -3.88 -12.93
C TRP A 104 12.43 -3.14 -14.26
N ASN A 105 11.56 -3.65 -15.13
CA ASN A 105 11.10 -2.86 -16.28
C ASN A 105 9.97 -1.90 -15.87
N LEU A 106 9.59 -1.01 -16.78
CA LEU A 106 8.55 0.00 -16.53
C LEU A 106 7.20 -0.62 -16.12
N LEU A 107 6.74 -1.68 -16.80
CA LEU A 107 5.46 -2.34 -16.51
C LEU A 107 5.45 -3.00 -15.11
N GLN A 108 6.58 -3.59 -14.70
CA GLN A 108 6.77 -4.15 -13.37
C GLN A 108 6.73 -3.07 -12.29
N GLY A 109 7.47 -1.97 -12.50
CA GLY A 109 7.44 -0.82 -11.60
C GLY A 109 6.05 -0.20 -11.50
N ALA A 110 5.36 -0.05 -12.63
CA ALA A 110 4.01 0.49 -12.70
C ALA A 110 3.00 -0.38 -11.95
N TYR A 111 3.09 -1.72 -12.08
CA TYR A 111 2.27 -2.64 -11.30
C TYR A 111 2.54 -2.50 -9.80
N PHE A 112 3.82 -2.48 -9.38
CA PHE A 112 4.18 -2.33 -7.97
C PHE A 112 3.62 -1.03 -7.38
N GLN A 113 3.83 0.09 -8.07
CA GLN A 113 3.33 1.39 -7.68
C GLN A 113 1.80 1.38 -7.58
N ALA A 114 1.10 0.79 -8.55
CA ALA A 114 -0.35 0.76 -8.58
C ALA A 114 -0.96 -0.05 -7.43
N TYR A 115 -0.57 -1.32 -7.24
CA TYR A 115 -1.18 -2.14 -6.18
C TYR A 115 -0.82 -1.62 -4.77
N ALA A 116 0.42 -1.14 -4.59
CA ALA A 116 0.87 -0.59 -3.31
C ALA A 116 0.08 0.70 -2.97
N THR A 117 -0.08 1.59 -3.94
CA THR A 117 -0.86 2.83 -3.73
C THR A 117 -2.31 2.53 -3.42
N TRP A 118 -2.92 1.58 -4.14
CA TRP A 118 -4.31 1.19 -3.89
C TRP A 118 -4.51 0.71 -2.44
N ILE A 119 -3.63 -0.16 -1.94
CA ILE A 119 -3.77 -0.66 -0.56
C ILE A 119 -3.46 0.42 0.48
N TYR A 120 -2.55 1.35 0.24
CA TYR A 120 -2.26 2.47 1.15
C TYR A 120 -3.46 3.41 1.32
N LEU A 121 -4.24 3.61 0.25
CA LEU A 121 -5.42 4.47 0.29
C LEU A 121 -6.62 3.81 0.99
N ILE A 122 -6.74 2.47 0.95
CA ILE A 122 -7.95 1.73 1.38
C ILE A 122 -7.71 0.84 2.62
N GLU A 123 -6.49 0.85 3.13
CA GLU A 123 -5.88 -0.12 4.05
C GLU A 123 -6.81 -0.76 5.10
N VAL A 124 -7.19 -0.04 6.15
CA VAL A 124 -8.01 -0.60 7.26
C VAL A 124 -9.38 -1.06 6.77
N PHE A 125 -9.92 -0.41 5.73
CA PHE A 125 -11.19 -0.83 5.14
C PHE A 125 -11.06 -2.16 4.38
N ALA A 126 -9.90 -2.46 3.78
CA ALA A 126 -9.65 -3.72 3.09
C ALA A 126 -9.82 -4.95 4.00
N PHE A 127 -9.72 -4.80 5.33
CA PHE A 127 -9.96 -5.90 6.27
C PHE A 127 -11.42 -6.40 6.27
N THR A 128 -12.33 -5.63 5.69
CA THR A 128 -13.75 -6.01 5.56
C THR A 128 -14.02 -6.86 4.32
N TYR A 129 -13.03 -7.02 3.44
CA TYR A 129 -13.23 -7.67 2.15
C TYR A 129 -13.42 -9.19 2.30
N PRO A 130 -14.21 -9.82 1.41
CA PRO A 130 -14.43 -11.26 1.45
C PRO A 130 -13.12 -12.05 1.43
N GLY A 131 -12.94 -12.95 2.39
CA GLY A 131 -11.77 -13.82 2.50
C GLY A 131 -10.57 -13.21 3.23
N VAL A 132 -10.65 -11.96 3.69
CA VAL A 132 -9.63 -11.39 4.58
C VAL A 132 -9.88 -11.87 6.01
N GLU A 133 -8.83 -12.37 6.64
CA GLU A 133 -8.85 -12.83 8.03
C GLU A 133 -7.98 -11.92 8.89
N ALA A 134 -8.52 -11.38 9.98
CA ALA A 134 -7.81 -10.51 10.90
C ALA A 134 -7.91 -11.05 12.33
N THR A 135 -6.76 -11.34 12.95
CA THR A 135 -6.67 -11.89 14.31
C THR A 135 -5.73 -11.05 15.15
N GLU A 136 -6.19 -10.63 16.33
CA GLU A 136 -5.32 -9.98 17.31
C GLU A 136 -4.29 -10.99 17.85
N ILE A 137 -3.03 -10.56 17.89
CA ILE A 137 -1.91 -11.33 18.45
C ILE A 137 -1.28 -10.53 19.60
N GLU A 138 -0.18 -11.04 20.16
CA GLU A 138 0.54 -10.41 21.26
C GLU A 138 0.91 -8.94 20.92
N PRO A 139 0.77 -8.01 21.89
CA PRO A 139 1.11 -6.63 21.68
C PRO A 139 2.62 -6.47 21.44
N TRP A 140 2.97 -5.41 20.74
CA TRP A 140 4.35 -5.00 20.47
C TRP A 140 4.73 -3.83 21.36
N VAL A 141 6.00 -3.75 21.76
CA VAL A 141 6.53 -2.63 22.54
C VAL A 141 7.67 -2.01 21.76
N GLU A 142 7.56 -0.71 21.49
CA GLU A 142 8.56 0.07 20.77
C GLU A 142 8.62 1.46 21.37
N ASP A 143 9.83 1.98 21.61
CA ASP A 143 10.06 3.34 22.11
C ASP A 143 9.23 3.74 23.34
N GLY A 144 8.90 2.76 24.20
CA GLY A 144 8.10 2.97 25.41
C GLY A 144 6.59 2.98 25.19
N GLU A 145 6.12 2.82 23.96
CA GLU A 145 4.72 2.61 23.62
C GLU A 145 4.38 1.12 23.52
N SER A 146 3.14 0.78 23.84
CA SER A 146 2.59 -0.56 23.59
C SER A 146 1.51 -0.48 22.52
N TRP A 147 1.68 -1.25 21.46
CA TRP A 147 0.77 -1.30 20.32
C TRP A 147 0.05 -2.64 20.26
N ARG A 148 -1.24 -2.59 19.94
CA ARG A 148 -2.05 -3.78 19.64
C ARG A 148 -1.78 -4.22 18.22
N VAL A 149 -1.67 -5.52 17.98
CA VAL A 149 -1.23 -6.04 16.68
C VAL A 149 -2.31 -6.92 16.07
N LEU A 150 -2.70 -6.61 14.85
CA LEU A 150 -3.51 -7.50 14.02
C LEU A 150 -2.59 -8.25 13.05
N ARG A 151 -2.65 -9.58 13.07
CA ARG A 151 -2.19 -10.41 11.97
C ARG A 151 -3.31 -10.50 10.95
N VAL A 152 -3.07 -10.00 9.74
CA VAL A 152 -4.04 -9.97 8.65
C VAL A 152 -3.55 -10.85 7.51
N THR A 153 -4.38 -11.80 7.10
CA THR A 153 -4.13 -12.69 5.97
C THR A 153 -5.10 -12.35 4.84
N PHE A 154 -4.55 -12.00 3.67
CA PHE A 154 -5.32 -11.61 2.50
C PHE A 154 -5.55 -12.80 1.55
N PRO A 155 -6.72 -12.89 0.90
CA PRO A 155 -6.96 -13.87 -0.14
C PRO A 155 -6.16 -13.52 -1.40
N ARG A 156 -5.89 -14.51 -2.24
CA ARG A 156 -5.20 -14.30 -3.55
C ARG A 156 -5.96 -13.42 -4.53
N THR A 157 -7.22 -13.10 -4.24
CA THR A 157 -8.06 -12.19 -5.03
C THR A 157 -7.67 -10.71 -4.84
N ILE A 158 -6.77 -10.39 -3.92
CA ILE A 158 -6.25 -9.04 -3.69
C ILE A 158 -4.72 -9.11 -3.68
N ASP A 159 -4.06 -8.34 -4.54
CA ASP A 159 -2.61 -8.24 -4.54
C ASP A 159 -2.12 -7.32 -3.42
N THR A 160 -1.38 -7.87 -2.46
CA THR A 160 -0.76 -7.14 -1.33
C THR A 160 0.77 -7.31 -1.35
N HIS A 161 1.49 -6.78 -0.36
CA HIS A 161 2.94 -7.00 -0.30
C HIS A 161 3.27 -8.47 -0.03
N SER A 162 2.58 -9.07 0.94
CA SER A 162 2.66 -10.49 1.27
C SER A 162 1.29 -11.04 1.65
N GLY A 163 1.09 -12.35 1.47
CA GLY A 163 -0.18 -13.00 1.83
C GLY A 163 -0.58 -12.82 3.31
N THR A 164 0.39 -12.63 4.21
CA THR A 164 0.14 -12.24 5.61
C THR A 164 1.00 -11.04 5.99
N GLN A 165 0.40 -10.10 6.70
CA GLN A 165 1.03 -8.85 7.17
C GLN A 165 0.63 -8.59 8.62
N LEU A 166 1.45 -7.83 9.35
CA LEU A 166 1.13 -7.37 10.71
C LEU A 166 0.82 -5.88 10.68
N TYR A 167 -0.25 -5.47 11.36
CA TYR A 167 -0.71 -4.09 11.46
C TYR A 167 -0.73 -3.67 12.93
N TYR A 168 -0.09 -2.56 13.25
CA TYR A 168 0.17 -2.12 14.62
C TYR A 168 -0.63 -0.86 14.92
N PHE A 169 -1.43 -0.91 15.99
CA PHE A 169 -2.33 0.15 16.39
C PHE A 169 -1.95 0.68 17.77
N ASN A 170 -1.79 1.99 17.88
CA ASN A 170 -1.50 2.62 19.17
C ASN A 170 -2.75 2.63 20.08
N ALA A 171 -2.61 3.20 21.29
CA ALA A 171 -3.70 3.28 22.26
C ALA A 171 -4.93 4.09 21.78
N ALA A 172 -4.76 4.99 20.81
CA ALA A 172 -5.84 5.76 20.19
C ALA A 172 -6.57 4.96 19.08
N GLY A 173 -6.09 3.78 18.71
CA GLY A 173 -6.62 3.00 17.58
C GLY A 173 -6.06 3.43 16.22
N ASP A 174 -5.03 4.26 16.23
CA ASP A 174 -4.34 4.75 15.05
C ASP A 174 -3.37 3.71 14.52
N LEU A 175 -3.43 3.42 13.21
CA LEU A 175 -2.43 2.60 12.53
C LEU A 175 -1.11 3.39 12.50
N VAL A 176 -0.04 2.81 13.02
CA VAL A 176 1.26 3.48 13.17
C VAL A 176 2.39 2.73 12.48
N ARG A 177 2.22 1.43 12.27
CA ARG A 177 3.22 0.57 11.64
C ARG A 177 2.59 -0.64 10.97
N LEU A 178 3.28 -1.17 9.98
CA LEU A 178 3.00 -2.42 9.30
C LEU A 178 4.30 -3.22 9.17
N ASP A 179 4.23 -4.55 9.31
CA ASP A 179 5.33 -5.43 8.91
C ASP A 179 4.90 -6.40 7.82
N TYR A 180 5.72 -6.52 6.79
CA TYR A 180 5.51 -7.42 5.66
C TYR A 180 6.84 -7.80 4.99
N GLU A 181 6.78 -8.75 4.08
CA GLU A 181 7.91 -9.23 3.28
C GLU A 181 7.48 -9.22 1.81
N PRO A 182 7.75 -8.15 1.05
CA PRO A 182 7.18 -7.94 -0.27
C PRO A 182 7.64 -9.03 -1.24
N GLU A 183 6.72 -9.90 -1.65
CA GLU A 183 7.00 -11.06 -2.52
C GLU A 183 7.63 -10.64 -3.85
N VAL A 184 7.15 -9.55 -4.43
CA VAL A 184 7.63 -8.99 -5.71
C VAL A 184 9.03 -8.37 -5.62
N ASN A 185 9.55 -8.18 -4.40
CA ASN A 185 10.86 -7.60 -4.14
C ASN A 185 11.78 -8.57 -3.37
N GLY A 186 11.59 -9.87 -3.56
CA GLY A 186 12.44 -10.91 -2.98
C GLY A 186 12.26 -11.14 -1.47
N GLY A 187 11.18 -10.63 -0.87
CA GLY A 187 10.83 -10.92 0.52
C GLY A 187 11.68 -10.19 1.55
N ALA A 188 12.30 -9.05 1.21
CA ALA A 188 13.10 -8.28 2.16
C ALA A 188 12.24 -7.79 3.35
N PRO A 189 12.51 -8.20 4.61
CA PRO A 189 11.69 -7.83 5.76
C PRO A 189 11.57 -6.32 5.89
N THR A 190 10.34 -5.84 5.94
CA THR A 190 10.01 -4.41 5.89
C THR A 190 9.25 -3.99 7.13
N ALA A 191 9.61 -2.83 7.68
CA ALA A 191 8.85 -2.07 8.66
C ALA A 191 8.38 -0.77 7.98
N HIS A 192 7.08 -0.59 7.86
CA HIS A 192 6.46 0.54 7.18
C HIS A 192 5.69 1.37 8.22
N TYR A 193 6.17 2.59 8.49
CA TYR A 193 5.57 3.52 9.45
C TYR A 193 4.60 4.48 8.79
N GLN A 194 3.57 4.84 9.56
CA GLN A 194 2.47 5.70 9.14
C GLN A 194 2.26 6.86 10.13
N PRO A 195 3.17 7.85 10.15
CA PRO A 195 3.17 8.89 11.18
C PRO A 195 2.03 9.91 11.04
N GLU A 196 1.50 10.12 9.84
CA GLU A 196 0.51 11.16 9.56
C GLU A 196 -0.74 10.59 8.89
N ARG A 197 -1.88 11.20 9.18
CA ARG A 197 -3.20 10.78 8.69
C ARG A 197 -4.12 11.98 8.53
N ALA A 198 -5.09 11.86 7.62
CA ALA A 198 -6.18 12.80 7.45
C ALA A 198 -7.52 12.12 7.71
N THR A 199 -8.51 12.91 8.14
CA THR A 199 -9.91 12.48 8.19
C THR A 199 -10.68 13.23 7.11
N VAL A 200 -11.26 12.48 6.16
CA VAL A 200 -12.03 13.02 5.03
C VAL A 200 -13.44 12.45 5.09
N ASP A 201 -14.43 13.30 5.33
CA ASP A 201 -15.84 12.91 5.50
C ASP A 201 -16.07 11.79 6.53
N GLY A 202 -15.18 11.71 7.53
CA GLY A 202 -15.22 10.69 8.59
C GLY A 202 -14.49 9.38 8.25
N ALA A 203 -13.84 9.25 7.09
CA ALA A 203 -12.90 8.18 6.78
C ALA A 203 -11.47 8.60 7.15
N VAL A 204 -10.73 7.72 7.82
CA VAL A 204 -9.31 7.95 8.15
C VAL A 204 -8.43 7.36 7.06
N ILE A 205 -7.49 8.15 6.55
CA ILE A 205 -6.53 7.76 5.51
C ILE A 205 -5.14 8.20 5.95
N THR A 206 -4.18 7.28 5.88
CA THR A 206 -2.77 7.58 6.10
C THR A 206 -2.26 8.53 5.01
N THR A 207 -1.58 9.60 5.41
CA THR A 207 -1.07 10.62 4.48
C THR A 207 0.44 10.59 4.31
N LYS A 208 1.15 9.85 5.17
CA LYS A 208 2.60 9.72 5.10
C LYS A 208 3.02 8.31 5.40
N HIS A 209 3.90 7.80 4.57
CA HIS A 209 4.40 6.44 4.59
C HIS A 209 5.92 6.48 4.58
N GLU A 210 6.55 5.86 5.56
CA GLU A 210 8.00 5.75 5.69
C GLU A 210 8.39 4.28 5.76
N ILE A 211 9.02 3.77 4.70
CA ILE A 211 9.30 2.35 4.53
C ILE A 211 10.78 2.10 4.81
N PHE A 212 11.06 1.20 5.75
CA PHE A 212 12.41 0.79 6.17
C PHE A 212 12.58 -0.72 6.02
N ILE A 213 13.81 -1.17 5.82
CA ILE A 213 14.16 -2.58 6.03
C ILE A 213 14.20 -2.84 7.54
N ARG A 214 13.89 -4.06 7.98
CA ARG A 214 13.96 -4.46 9.40
C ARG A 214 14.76 -5.73 9.62
N GLY A 215 15.28 -5.90 10.82
CA GLY A 215 15.90 -7.13 11.30
C GLY A 215 14.88 -8.22 11.63
N GLU A 216 15.40 -9.41 11.98
CA GLU A 216 14.59 -10.55 12.45
C GLU A 216 13.89 -10.25 13.78
N ASP A 217 14.51 -9.41 14.62
CA ASP A 217 13.95 -8.87 15.86
C ASP A 217 12.85 -7.81 15.61
N ARG A 218 12.52 -7.56 14.34
CA ARG A 218 11.59 -6.53 13.87
C ARG A 218 12.05 -5.09 14.14
N ALA A 219 13.29 -4.85 14.56
CA ALA A 219 13.79 -3.49 14.67
C ALA A 219 14.00 -2.90 13.26
N PRO A 220 13.53 -1.67 12.98
CA PRO A 220 13.80 -1.01 11.70
C PRO A 220 15.26 -0.56 11.61
N ASP A 221 15.85 -0.66 10.42
CA ASP A 221 17.06 0.09 10.09
C ASP A 221 16.69 1.53 9.73
N ARG A 222 16.74 2.42 10.71
CA ARG A 222 16.43 3.85 10.54
C ARG A 222 17.48 4.61 9.73
N SER A 223 18.62 3.99 9.37
CA SER A 223 19.67 4.66 8.59
C SER A 223 19.37 4.74 7.09
N PHE A 224 18.42 3.92 6.61
CA PHE A 224 18.06 3.84 5.20
C PHE A 224 16.54 3.71 5.01
N MET A 225 15.93 4.75 4.48
CA MET A 225 14.51 4.77 4.09
C MET A 225 14.38 4.57 2.58
N PRO A 226 14.23 3.32 2.08
CA PRO A 226 14.14 3.03 0.65
C PRO A 226 12.99 3.74 -0.06
N ILE A 227 11.81 3.83 0.56
CA ILE A 227 10.62 4.43 -0.05
C ILE A 227 9.98 5.39 0.94
N SER A 228 9.57 6.56 0.45
CA SER A 228 8.60 7.44 1.11
C SER A 228 7.40 7.66 0.21
N VAL A 229 6.21 7.78 0.79
CA VAL A 229 4.99 8.15 0.06
C VAL A 229 4.24 9.21 0.84
N ASP A 230 3.92 10.33 0.19
CA ASP A 230 3.09 11.40 0.73
C ASP A 230 1.78 11.49 -0.06
N VAL A 231 0.65 11.59 0.64
CA VAL A 231 -0.69 11.67 0.05
C VAL A 231 -1.33 13.01 0.40
N ALA A 232 -1.80 13.73 -0.60
CA ALA A 232 -2.44 15.04 -0.47
C ALA A 232 -3.70 15.12 -1.34
N GLY A 233 -4.49 16.20 -1.18
CA GLY A 233 -5.64 16.46 -2.05
C GLY A 233 -6.76 15.42 -1.99
N ILE A 234 -6.87 14.69 -0.87
CA ILE A 234 -7.76 13.53 -0.76
C ILE A 234 -9.23 13.94 -0.89
N THR A 235 -9.94 13.25 -1.77
CA THR A 235 -11.39 13.34 -1.94
C THR A 235 -12.00 11.93 -1.93
N LEU A 236 -13.09 11.74 -1.21
CA LEU A 236 -13.90 10.51 -1.28
C LEU A 236 -15.21 10.84 -1.98
N ARG A 237 -15.56 10.03 -2.98
CA ARG A 237 -16.86 10.13 -3.67
C ARG A 237 -17.71 8.96 -3.23
#